data_AF-A0AA40HMD5-F1
#
_entry.id   AF-A0AA40HMD5-F1
#
_cell.length_a   1.000
_cell.length_b   1.000
_cell.length_c   1.000
_cell.angle_alpha   90.00
_cell.angle_beta   90.00
_cell.angle_gamma   90.00
#
_symmetry.space_group_name_H-M   'P 1'
#
loop_
_entity.id
_entity.type
_entity.pdbx_description
1 polymer ?
#
loop_
_entity_poly.entity_id
_entity_poly.type
_entity_poly.pdbx_seq_one_letter_code
_entity_poly.pdbx_strand_id
1 'polypeptide(L)'
;MRNPAIQNDFSYYRRTISRNRINNMHLDIENEVNNEMANRMSLFYAEATPMLKTLSNATMHFVSENKTLPIENTTDCLSTMTSVCKVMLETPEYRSRFTSEETLMFCMRVMVGVIILYDHVHPVGAFCKTSKIDMKGCIKVLKEQAPDSVEGLLNALRFTTKHLNDESTSKQIRAMLQ
;
A
#
# COMPACT_ATOMS: atom_id res chain seq x y z
N MET A 1 4.41 -9.62 1.42
CA MET A 1 5.69 -9.46 2.16
C MET A 1 6.20 -10.76 2.80
N ARG A 2 5.40 -11.56 3.53
CA ARG A 2 5.91 -12.73 4.29
C ARG A 2 6.18 -14.02 3.49
N ASN A 3 5.87 -14.06 2.19
CA ASN A 3 6.06 -15.26 1.38
C ASN A 3 7.08 -15.00 0.25
N PRO A 4 8.38 -15.27 0.47
CA PRO A 4 9.41 -15.10 -0.55
C PRO A 4 9.31 -16.12 -1.69
N ALA A 5 8.62 -17.25 -1.48
CA ALA A 5 8.48 -18.29 -2.50
C ALA A 5 7.77 -17.76 -3.76
N ILE A 6 6.83 -16.83 -3.62
CA ILE A 6 6.09 -16.25 -4.77
C ILE A 6 7.05 -15.69 -5.83
N GLN A 7 8.03 -14.87 -5.44
CA GLN A 7 9.00 -14.30 -6.39
C GLN A 7 9.98 -15.35 -6.90
N ASN A 8 10.42 -16.27 -6.03
CA ASN A 8 11.37 -17.32 -6.37
C ASN A 8 10.79 -18.31 -7.39
N ASP A 9 9.59 -18.79 -7.15
CA ASP A 9 8.87 -19.74 -7.98
C ASP A 9 8.60 -19.13 -9.36
N PHE A 10 8.15 -17.87 -9.40
CA PHE A 10 7.92 -17.19 -10.67
C PHE A 10 9.24 -16.94 -11.44
N SER A 11 10.32 -16.58 -10.74
CA SER A 11 11.65 -16.43 -11.35
C SER A 11 12.21 -17.76 -11.88
N TYR A 12 11.96 -18.86 -11.18
CA TYR A 12 12.30 -20.20 -11.65
C TYR A 12 11.49 -20.57 -12.90
N TYR A 13 10.17 -20.39 -12.87
CA TYR A 13 9.28 -20.61 -14.01
C TYR A 13 9.79 -19.90 -15.27
N ARG A 14 10.09 -18.59 -15.19
CA ARG A 14 10.61 -17.81 -16.33
C ARG A 14 11.91 -18.37 -16.91
N ARG A 15 12.85 -18.76 -16.05
CA ARG A 15 14.15 -19.33 -16.48
C ARG A 15 13.97 -20.68 -17.17
N THR A 16 13.10 -21.54 -16.63
CA THR A 16 12.83 -22.87 -17.17
C THR A 16 12.14 -22.79 -18.53
N ILE A 17 11.12 -21.94 -18.66
CA ILE A 17 10.43 -21.72 -19.94
C ILE A 17 11.38 -21.19 -21.02
N SER A 18 12.21 -20.20 -20.68
CA SER A 18 13.20 -19.64 -21.62
C SER A 18 14.19 -20.70 -22.12
N ARG A 19 14.70 -21.55 -21.21
CA ARG A 19 15.60 -22.65 -21.56
C ARG A 19 14.94 -23.72 -22.44
N ASN A 20 13.68 -24.08 -22.14
CA ASN A 20 12.96 -25.09 -22.92
C ASN A 20 12.69 -24.63 -24.36
N ARG A 21 12.41 -23.34 -24.56
CA ARG A 21 12.27 -22.73 -25.89
C ARG A 21 13.58 -22.79 -26.70
N ILE A 22 14.73 -22.55 -26.07
CA ILE A 22 16.05 -22.65 -26.73
C ILE A 22 16.35 -24.09 -27.15
N ASN A 23 15.95 -25.07 -26.34
CA ASN A 23 16.19 -26.48 -26.59
C ASN A 23 15.16 -27.13 -27.53
N ASN A 24 14.25 -26.36 -28.16
CA ASN A 24 13.16 -26.85 -29.00
C ASN A 24 12.31 -27.95 -28.34
N MET A 25 12.23 -27.97 -27.01
CA MET A 25 11.31 -28.83 -26.29
C MET A 25 9.92 -28.21 -26.40
N HIS A 26 9.18 -28.58 -27.44
CA HIS A 26 7.76 -28.26 -27.59
C HIS A 26 6.97 -28.99 -26.50
N LEU A 27 6.95 -28.41 -25.30
CA LEU A 27 5.98 -28.74 -24.29
C LEU A 27 4.72 -27.96 -24.67
N ASP A 28 3.67 -28.65 -25.09
CA ASP A 28 2.33 -28.07 -25.27
C ASP A 28 1.76 -27.69 -23.90
N ILE A 29 2.29 -26.59 -23.34
CA ILE A 29 1.78 -25.99 -22.12
C ILE A 29 0.57 -25.16 -22.55
N GLU A 30 -0.61 -25.74 -22.40
CA GLU A 30 -1.90 -25.21 -22.89
C GLU A 30 -2.29 -23.83 -22.32
N ASN A 31 -1.48 -23.21 -21.45
CA ASN A 31 -1.66 -21.87 -20.90
C ASN A 31 -0.31 -21.18 -20.62
N GLU A 32 0.66 -21.27 -21.52
CA GLU A 32 1.96 -20.63 -21.34
C GLU A 32 1.83 -19.10 -21.21
N VAL A 33 2.45 -18.53 -20.17
CA VAL A 33 2.50 -17.08 -19.99
C VAL A 33 3.48 -16.48 -21.00
N ASN A 34 2.97 -15.62 -21.89
CA ASN A 34 3.81 -14.92 -22.85
C ASN A 34 4.83 -13.97 -22.17
N ASN A 35 5.88 -13.58 -22.89
CA ASN A 35 6.98 -12.81 -22.30
C ASN A 35 6.55 -11.40 -21.82
N GLU A 36 5.60 -10.76 -22.50
CA GLU A 36 5.09 -9.43 -22.11
C GLU A 36 4.34 -9.51 -20.76
N MET A 37 3.41 -10.45 -20.64
CA MET A 37 2.68 -10.71 -19.40
C MET A 37 3.67 -11.10 -18.29
N ALA A 38 4.66 -11.93 -18.59
CA ALA A 38 5.67 -12.32 -17.60
C ALA A 38 6.48 -11.13 -17.09
N ASN A 39 6.82 -10.16 -17.95
CA ASN A 39 7.47 -8.92 -17.53
C ASN A 39 6.58 -8.08 -16.61
N ARG A 40 5.28 -7.93 -16.95
CA ARG A 40 4.31 -7.21 -16.10
C ARG A 40 4.14 -7.89 -14.74
N MET A 41 4.04 -9.22 -14.72
CA MET A 41 3.97 -10.01 -13.48
C MET A 41 5.23 -9.87 -12.63
N SER A 42 6.42 -9.85 -13.25
CA SER A 42 7.68 -9.63 -12.52
C SER A 42 7.72 -8.26 -11.85
N LEU A 43 7.33 -7.19 -12.54
CA LEU A 43 7.24 -5.85 -11.93
C LEU A 43 6.18 -5.82 -10.83
N PHE A 44 5.04 -6.46 -11.03
CA PHE A 44 3.99 -6.56 -10.02
C PHE A 44 4.48 -7.24 -8.74
N TYR A 45 5.12 -8.40 -8.84
CA TYR A 45 5.59 -9.14 -7.66
C TYR A 45 6.85 -8.55 -7.03
N ALA A 46 7.63 -7.73 -7.75
CA ALA A 46 8.79 -7.04 -7.19
C ALA A 46 8.41 -5.97 -6.16
N GLU A 47 7.19 -5.44 -6.23
CA GLU A 47 6.68 -4.44 -5.29
C GLU A 47 6.44 -5.03 -3.90
N ALA A 48 6.72 -4.26 -2.85
CA ALA A 48 6.52 -4.67 -1.46
C ALA A 48 5.04 -5.01 -1.15
N THR A 49 4.13 -4.20 -1.72
CA THR A 49 2.68 -4.35 -1.63
C THR A 49 2.04 -4.26 -3.02
N PRO A 50 2.05 -5.35 -3.81
CA PRO A 50 1.65 -5.32 -5.22
C PRO A 50 0.25 -4.74 -5.47
N MET A 51 -0.74 -5.22 -4.72
CA MET A 51 -2.13 -4.75 -4.87
C MET A 51 -2.30 -3.27 -4.51
N LEU A 52 -1.63 -2.80 -3.45
CA LEU A 52 -1.74 -1.41 -3.02
C LEU A 52 -1.01 -0.46 -3.99
N LYS A 53 0.10 -0.91 -4.60
CA LYS A 53 0.76 -0.18 -5.68
C LYS A 53 -0.16 -0.03 -6.89
N THR A 54 -0.83 -1.11 -7.30
CA THR A 54 -1.82 -1.07 -8.38
C THR A 54 -2.96 -0.11 -8.08
N LEU A 55 -3.52 -0.15 -6.87
CA LEU A 55 -4.57 0.80 -6.46
C LEU A 55 -4.06 2.24 -6.46
N SER A 56 -2.85 2.50 -5.95
CA SER A 56 -2.24 3.83 -5.96
C SER A 56 -2.10 4.37 -7.38
N ASN A 57 -1.63 3.53 -8.31
CA ASN A 57 -1.53 3.88 -9.72
C ASN A 57 -2.90 4.16 -10.35
N ALA A 58 -3.92 3.34 -10.03
CA ALA A 58 -5.28 3.53 -10.51
C ALA A 58 -5.91 4.84 -9.98
N THR A 59 -5.68 5.19 -8.71
CA THR A 59 -6.17 6.45 -8.13
C THR A 59 -5.45 7.66 -8.75
N MET A 60 -4.13 7.59 -8.95
CA MET A 60 -3.40 8.63 -9.68
C MET A 60 -3.93 8.79 -11.12
N HIS A 61 -4.20 7.68 -11.80
CA HIS A 61 -4.77 7.67 -13.15
C HIS A 61 -6.13 8.35 -13.19
N PHE A 62 -7.04 7.99 -12.27
CA PHE A 62 -8.36 8.60 -12.15
C PHE A 62 -8.28 10.14 -12.03
N VAL A 63 -7.40 10.65 -11.17
CA VAL A 63 -7.21 12.11 -11.02
C VAL A 63 -6.62 12.74 -12.27
N SER A 64 -5.69 12.04 -12.96
CA SER A 64 -5.07 12.56 -14.17
C SER A 64 -6.00 12.63 -15.38
N GLU A 65 -6.97 11.71 -15.49
CA GLU A 65 -7.95 11.68 -16.57
C GLU A 65 -9.09 12.67 -16.33
N ASN A 66 -9.49 12.87 -15.07
CA ASN A 66 -10.63 13.71 -14.71
C ASN A 66 -10.20 15.14 -14.32
N LYS A 67 -9.48 15.83 -15.22
CA LYS A 67 -8.91 17.17 -14.97
C LYS A 67 -9.93 18.26 -14.63
N THR A 68 -11.20 18.06 -14.99
CA THR A 68 -12.30 18.99 -14.66
C THR A 68 -12.76 18.87 -13.21
N LEU A 69 -12.45 17.76 -12.53
CA LEU A 69 -12.77 17.57 -11.13
C LEU A 69 -11.64 18.15 -10.26
N PRO A 70 -11.97 18.94 -9.23
CA PRO A 70 -10.99 19.35 -8.23
C PRO A 70 -10.35 18.13 -7.57
N ILE A 71 -9.01 18.10 -7.51
CA ILE A 71 -8.26 17.03 -6.84
C ILE A 71 -8.68 16.85 -5.38
N GLU A 72 -9.08 17.96 -4.75
CA GLU A 72 -9.60 18.01 -3.39
C GLU A 72 -10.78 17.07 -3.17
N ASN A 73 -11.65 16.85 -4.16
CA ASN A 73 -12.77 15.91 -4.02
C ASN A 73 -12.28 14.48 -3.74
N THR A 74 -11.15 14.09 -4.34
CA THR A 74 -10.54 12.78 -4.13
C THR A 74 -9.73 12.76 -2.84
N THR A 75 -8.85 13.74 -2.64
CA THR A 75 -7.95 13.75 -1.48
C THR A 75 -8.72 13.97 -0.17
N ASP A 76 -9.78 14.76 -0.17
CA ASP A 76 -10.60 15.01 1.01
C ASP A 76 -11.42 13.78 1.40
N CYS A 77 -11.94 13.05 0.40
CA CYS A 77 -12.58 11.76 0.63
C CYS A 77 -11.62 10.78 1.35
N LEU A 78 -10.40 10.62 0.83
CA LEU A 78 -9.38 9.75 1.43
C LEU A 78 -8.97 10.22 2.84
N SER A 79 -8.79 11.53 3.04
CA SER A 79 -8.42 12.09 4.35
C SER A 79 -9.54 11.97 5.39
N THR A 80 -10.79 12.05 4.95
CA THR A 80 -11.97 11.89 5.82
C THR A 80 -12.11 10.43 6.24
N MET A 81 -11.98 9.48 5.31
CA MET A 81 -11.94 8.05 5.66
C MET A 81 -10.80 7.74 6.63
N THR A 82 -9.61 8.32 6.41
CA THR A 82 -8.46 8.19 7.33
C THR A 82 -8.82 8.69 8.73
N SER A 83 -9.44 9.87 8.82
CA SER A 83 -9.82 10.51 10.09
C SER A 83 -10.88 9.71 10.83
N VAL A 84 -11.90 9.20 10.11
CA VAL A 84 -12.95 8.34 10.68
C VAL A 84 -12.33 7.07 11.26
N CYS A 85 -11.48 6.36 10.51
CA CYS A 85 -10.79 5.17 11.02
C CYS A 85 -9.93 5.49 12.24
N LYS A 86 -9.16 6.59 12.19
CA LYS A 86 -8.30 7.01 13.30
C LYS A 86 -9.11 7.30 14.56
N VAL A 87 -10.16 8.11 14.48
CA VAL A 87 -11.02 8.48 15.62
C VAL A 87 -11.70 7.25 16.20
N MET A 88 -12.21 6.34 15.37
CA MET A 88 -12.78 5.08 15.83
C MET A 88 -11.78 4.22 16.62
N LEU A 89 -10.50 4.23 16.24
CA LEU A 89 -9.45 3.42 16.87
C LEU A 89 -8.80 4.08 18.09
N GLU A 90 -8.73 5.42 18.13
CA GLU A 90 -8.08 6.22 19.18
C GLU A 90 -9.02 6.51 20.35
N THR A 91 -10.31 6.76 20.08
CA THR A 91 -11.30 7.14 21.11
C THR A 91 -11.80 5.90 21.87
N PRO A 92 -11.52 5.74 23.18
CA PRO A 92 -11.91 4.55 23.95
C PRO A 92 -13.41 4.25 23.91
N GLU A 93 -14.26 5.28 23.89
CA GLU A 93 -15.72 5.16 23.85
C GLU A 93 -16.22 4.61 22.52
N TYR A 94 -15.51 4.83 21.42
CA TYR A 94 -15.82 4.23 20.12
C TYR A 94 -15.15 2.86 19.99
N ARG A 95 -13.92 2.75 20.48
CA ARG A 95 -13.16 1.50 20.43
C ARG A 95 -13.88 0.37 21.19
N SER A 96 -14.45 0.68 22.35
CA SER A 96 -15.23 -0.26 23.17
C SER A 96 -16.56 -0.69 22.54
N ARG A 97 -17.06 0.02 21.53
CA ARG A 97 -18.25 -0.40 20.77
C ARG A 97 -17.94 -1.49 19.73
N PHE A 98 -16.66 -1.69 19.39
CA PHE A 98 -16.28 -2.81 18.53
C PHE A 98 -16.29 -4.10 19.34
N THR A 99 -17.12 -5.04 18.90
CA THR A 99 -17.26 -6.36 19.52
C THR A 99 -16.29 -7.40 18.95
N SER A 100 -15.56 -7.05 17.88
CA SER A 100 -14.66 -7.97 17.15
C SER A 100 -13.31 -7.32 16.85
N GLU A 101 -12.24 -8.07 17.11
CA GLU A 101 -10.87 -7.70 16.72
C GLU A 101 -10.71 -7.61 15.19
N GLU A 102 -11.51 -8.35 14.43
CA GLU A 102 -11.49 -8.29 12.97
C GLU A 102 -11.90 -6.91 12.46
N THR A 103 -12.89 -6.27 13.12
CA THR A 103 -13.35 -4.93 12.76
C THR A 103 -12.28 -3.87 13.06
N LEU A 104 -11.54 -4.03 14.17
CA LEU A 104 -10.40 -3.16 14.48
C LEU A 104 -9.31 -3.30 13.41
N MET A 105 -8.95 -4.53 13.05
CA MET A 105 -7.97 -4.81 12.00
C MET A 105 -8.44 -4.34 10.62
N PHE A 106 -9.73 -4.42 10.32
CA PHE A 106 -10.32 -3.83 9.12
C PHE A 106 -10.11 -2.32 9.09
N CYS A 107 -10.45 -1.61 10.17
CA CYS A 107 -10.27 -0.16 10.26
C CYS A 107 -8.80 0.25 10.10
N MET A 108 -7.87 -0.50 10.70
CA MET A 108 -6.43 -0.25 10.54
C MET A 108 -5.95 -0.45 9.10
N ARG A 109 -6.42 -1.51 8.43
CA ARG A 109 -6.08 -1.77 7.01
C ARG A 109 -6.65 -0.70 6.09
N VAL A 110 -7.90 -0.30 6.30
CA VAL A 110 -8.52 0.80 5.55
C VAL A 110 -7.73 2.08 5.76
N MET A 111 -7.45 2.45 7.02
CA MET A 111 -6.68 3.65 7.37
C MET A 111 -5.33 3.69 6.63
N VAL A 112 -4.53 2.62 6.71
CA VAL A 112 -3.21 2.57 6.05
C VAL A 112 -3.33 2.56 4.54
N GLY A 113 -4.32 1.86 3.99
CA GLY A 113 -4.61 1.87 2.56
C GLY A 113 -4.89 3.28 2.05
N VAL A 114 -5.85 4.00 2.66
CA VAL A 114 -6.24 5.34 2.20
C VAL A 114 -5.16 6.40 2.46
N ILE A 115 -4.33 6.24 3.51
CA ILE A 115 -3.15 7.07 3.73
C ILE A 115 -2.19 6.97 2.55
N ILE A 116 -1.89 5.75 2.09
CA ILE A 116 -0.93 5.53 1.01
C ILE A 116 -1.52 6.06 -0.31
N LEU A 117 -2.81 5.83 -0.58
CA LEU A 117 -3.47 6.43 -1.76
C LEU A 117 -3.40 7.96 -1.72
N TYR A 118 -3.70 8.57 -0.57
CA TYR A 118 -3.60 10.03 -0.40
C TYR A 118 -2.18 10.52 -0.64
N ASP A 119 -1.17 9.82 -0.11
CA ASP A 119 0.23 10.20 -0.27
C ASP A 119 0.69 10.18 -1.73
N HIS A 120 0.19 9.27 -2.56
CA HIS A 120 0.51 9.23 -3.98
C HIS A 120 -0.22 10.30 -4.81
N VAL A 121 -1.45 10.63 -4.42
CA VAL A 121 -2.33 11.54 -5.17
C VAL A 121 -2.14 13.00 -4.78
N HIS A 122 -2.01 13.30 -3.49
CA HIS A 122 -1.94 14.67 -3.00
C HIS A 122 -0.60 15.33 -3.37
N PRO A 123 -0.57 16.58 -3.87
CA PRO A 123 0.66 17.18 -4.43
C PRO A 123 1.83 17.28 -3.45
N VAL A 124 1.55 17.50 -2.16
CA VAL A 124 2.57 17.59 -1.09
C VAL A 124 2.66 16.32 -0.24
N GLY A 125 1.91 15.28 -0.58
CA GLY A 125 1.87 14.02 0.15
C GLY A 125 1.12 14.07 1.48
N ALA A 126 1.12 12.93 2.17
CA ALA A 126 0.48 12.72 3.47
C ALA A 126 1.32 13.23 4.65
N PHE A 127 2.63 13.43 4.44
CA PHE A 127 3.61 13.70 5.50
C PHE A 127 3.94 15.18 5.70
N CYS A 128 3.51 16.05 4.79
CA CYS A 128 3.69 17.49 4.92
C CYS A 128 2.86 18.03 6.11
N LYS A 129 3.34 19.10 6.77
CA LYS A 129 2.62 19.77 7.87
C LYS A 129 1.26 20.32 7.46
N THR A 130 1.07 20.64 6.18
CA THR A 130 -0.21 21.14 5.63
C THR A 130 -1.14 20.02 5.18
N SER A 131 -0.74 18.75 5.33
CA SER A 131 -1.60 17.59 5.05
C SER A 131 -2.81 17.59 5.97
N LYS A 132 -3.97 17.15 5.45
CA LYS A 132 -5.17 16.93 6.26
C LYS A 132 -5.09 15.67 7.12
N ILE A 133 -4.06 14.85 6.94
CA ILE A 133 -3.89 13.59 7.67
C ILE A 133 -2.98 13.79 8.90
N ASP A 134 -3.51 13.48 10.07
CA ASP A 134 -2.72 13.38 11.31
C ASP A 134 -1.87 12.10 11.33
N MET A 135 -0.71 12.16 10.66
CA MET A 135 0.16 11.00 10.50
C MET A 135 0.77 10.51 11.81
N LYS A 136 1.04 11.43 12.74
CA LYS A 136 1.56 11.07 14.06
C LYS A 136 0.53 10.26 14.84
N GLY A 137 -0.73 10.70 14.84
CA GLY A 137 -1.83 9.98 15.48
C GLY A 137 -2.10 8.62 14.82
N CYS A 138 -2.11 8.55 13.49
CA CYS A 138 -2.29 7.28 12.78
C CYS A 138 -1.19 6.25 13.11
N ILE A 139 0.08 6.65 13.14
CA ILE A 139 1.18 5.74 13.49
C ILE A 139 1.12 5.35 14.97
N LYS A 140 0.71 6.26 15.86
CA LYS A 140 0.55 5.98 17.30
C LYS A 140 -0.49 4.87 17.52
N VAL A 141 -1.65 4.97 16.88
CA VAL A 141 -2.72 3.95 16.96
C VAL A 141 -2.23 2.57 16.54
N LEU A 142 -1.40 2.49 15.49
CA LEU A 142 -0.80 1.23 15.05
C LEU A 142 0.21 0.72 16.09
N LYS A 143 1.08 1.57 16.62
CA LYS A 143 2.09 1.19 17.63
C LYS A 143 1.51 0.76 18.97
N GLU A 144 0.26 1.12 19.27
CA GLU A 144 -0.46 0.64 20.46
C GLU A 144 -0.97 -0.80 20.31
N GLN A 145 -0.91 -1.39 19.11
CA GLN A 145 -1.29 -2.79 18.89
C GLN A 145 -0.11 -3.74 19.13
N ALA A 146 -0.43 -5.04 19.27
CA ALA A 146 0.58 -6.08 19.30
C ALA A 146 1.47 -6.01 18.03
N PRO A 147 2.81 -5.91 18.16
CA PRO A 147 3.71 -5.66 17.02
C PRO A 147 3.49 -6.62 15.84
N ASP A 148 3.31 -7.91 16.12
CA ASP A 148 3.18 -8.95 15.09
C ASP A 148 1.94 -8.82 14.22
N SER A 149 0.87 -8.18 14.73
CA SER A 149 -0.41 -8.02 14.02
C SER A 149 -0.39 -6.85 13.04
N VAL A 150 0.41 -5.81 13.32
CA VAL A 150 0.47 -4.57 12.53
C VAL A 150 1.78 -4.36 11.78
N GLU A 151 2.80 -5.20 11.99
CA GLU A 151 4.11 -5.05 11.35
C GLU A 151 4.01 -4.99 9.81
N GLY A 152 3.09 -5.74 9.21
CA GLY A 152 2.81 -5.65 7.77
C GLY A 152 2.29 -4.28 7.32
N LEU A 153 1.49 -3.62 8.17
CA LEU A 153 0.95 -2.29 7.90
C LEU A 153 2.00 -1.20 8.08
N LEU A 154 2.84 -1.30 9.12
CA LEU A 154 3.99 -0.42 9.31
C LEU A 154 4.98 -0.53 8.14
N ASN A 155 5.24 -1.74 7.67
CA ASN A 155 6.07 -1.96 6.48
C ASN A 155 5.44 -1.39 5.20
N ALA A 156 4.12 -1.45 5.05
CA ALA A 156 3.46 -0.77 3.93
C ALA A 156 3.73 0.75 3.97
N LEU A 157 3.64 1.38 5.14
CA LEU A 157 3.97 2.81 5.31
C LEU A 157 5.46 3.10 5.05
N ARG A 158 6.38 2.20 5.44
CA ARG A 158 7.83 2.37 5.22
C ARG A 158 8.23 2.29 3.75
N PHE A 159 7.65 1.34 3.01
CA PHE A 159 8.16 0.95 1.70
C PHE A 159 7.28 1.35 0.52
N THR A 160 6.02 1.71 0.75
CA THR A 160 5.05 2.00 -0.32
C THR A 160 4.72 3.49 -0.42
N THR A 161 5.04 4.27 0.60
CA THR A 161 4.82 5.71 0.60
C THR A 161 5.79 6.42 -0.36
N LYS A 162 5.32 7.52 -0.92
CA LYS A 162 6.06 8.36 -1.86
C LYS A 162 6.89 9.42 -1.13
N HIS A 163 6.30 10.09 -0.14
CA HIS A 163 6.91 11.30 0.45
C HIS A 163 7.51 11.10 1.85
N LEU A 164 7.55 9.86 2.39
CA LEU A 164 8.13 9.59 3.72
C LEU A 164 9.59 10.05 3.83
N ASN A 165 10.36 9.91 2.75
CA ASN A 165 11.78 10.20 2.70
C ASN A 165 12.12 11.64 2.27
N ASP A 166 11.11 12.47 1.98
CA ASP A 166 11.28 13.88 1.57
C ASP A 166 11.80 14.75 2.71
N GLU A 167 12.72 15.67 2.43
CA GLU A 167 13.31 16.56 3.45
C GLU A 167 12.27 17.36 4.26
N SER A 168 11.10 17.62 3.68
CA SER A 168 9.96 18.28 4.31
C SER A 168 9.28 17.43 5.40
N THR A 169 9.46 16.10 5.38
CA THR A 169 8.86 15.16 6.31
C THR A 169 9.51 15.25 7.69
N SER A 170 8.69 15.41 8.72
CA SER A 170 9.12 15.55 10.12
C SER A 170 10.03 14.40 10.58
N LYS A 171 11.19 14.75 11.16
CA LYS A 171 12.12 13.79 11.77
C LYS A 171 11.45 12.90 12.81
N GLN A 172 10.47 13.43 13.55
CA GLN A 172 9.70 12.64 14.52
C GLN A 172 8.90 11.52 13.85
N ILE A 173 8.24 11.80 12.73
CA ILE A 173 7.45 10.79 11.99
C ILE A 173 8.37 9.70 11.44
N ARG A 174 9.52 10.10 10.88
CA ARG A 174 10.53 9.14 10.41
C ARG A 174 11.01 8.23 11.54
N ALA A 175 11.36 8.79 12.70
CA ALA A 175 11.78 8.01 13.86
C ALA A 175 10.67 7.07 14.39
N MET A 176 9.40 7.43 14.22
CA MET A 176 8.29 6.54 14.55
C MET A 176 8.17 5.37 13.57
N LEU A 177 8.69 5.47 12.34
CA LEU A 177 8.67 4.38 11.36
C LEU A 177 10.03 3.70 11.20
N GLN A 178 11.04 4.10 11.96
CA GLN A 178 12.30 3.35 12.10
C GLN A 178 12.16 2.19 13.09
#